data_AF-A0A520C711-F1
#
_entry.id   AF-A0A520C711-F1
#
_cell.length_a   1.000
_cell.length_b   1.000
_cell.length_c   1.000
_cell.angle_alpha   90.00
_cell.angle_beta   90.00
_cell.angle_gamma   90.00
#
_symmetry.space_group_name_H-M   'P 1'
#
loop_
_entity.id
_entity.type
_entity.pdbx_description
1 polymer ?
#
loop_
_entity_poly.entity_id
_entity_poly.type
_entity_poly.pdbx_seq_one_letter_code
_entity_poly.pdbx_strand_id
1 'polypeptide(L)'
;MTALSSIKNTIRFYMLMVLFAALIITLMTDYFFSNYLLKPFYTIIDKKINLVNDPAHYNYDNIPTSTDDFKILDNSINSLMRKISTLFALEKQFIANVSHELLTPISVLSTRFENMLNTPDIPEEHENKIYASLKTLNRLKVIINSLLLISKVENNQYLKTEEISLKQEITDIYEDLEDRISDKNIRYDLSITQDFKFLGNKALIHILLNNLINNAIKYNVAGSFINITGKLCSIITN
;
A
#
# COMPACT_ATOMS: atom_id res chain seq x y z
N MET A 1 -50.67 -15.49 66.33
CA MET A 1 -49.52 -15.71 65.40
C MET A 1 -49.84 -15.32 63.94
N THR A 2 -51.10 -15.12 63.55
CA THR A 2 -51.54 -14.85 62.16
C THR A 2 -51.31 -13.41 61.67
N ALA A 3 -51.38 -12.41 62.56
CA ALA A 3 -51.17 -11.00 62.17
C ALA A 3 -49.70 -10.71 61.77
N LEU A 4 -48.73 -11.27 62.50
CA LEU A 4 -47.30 -11.06 62.22
C LEU A 4 -46.87 -11.73 60.91
N SER A 5 -47.43 -12.90 60.57
CA SER A 5 -47.17 -13.59 59.31
C SER A 5 -47.76 -12.84 58.12
N SER A 6 -48.95 -12.26 58.25
CA SER A 6 -49.57 -11.47 57.19
C SER A 6 -48.77 -10.20 56.90
N ILE A 7 -48.32 -9.47 57.94
CA ILE A 7 -47.47 -8.28 57.77
C ILE A 7 -46.15 -8.63 57.08
N LYS A 8 -45.47 -9.71 57.50
CA LYS A 8 -44.22 -10.16 56.87
C LYS A 8 -44.40 -10.52 55.38
N ASN A 9 -45.52 -11.13 55.01
CA ASN A 9 -45.82 -11.47 53.62
C ASN A 9 -46.13 -10.22 52.78
N THR A 10 -46.87 -9.26 53.33
CA THR A 10 -47.12 -7.96 52.66
C THR A 10 -45.82 -7.20 52.42
N ILE A 11 -44.93 -7.12 53.41
CA ILE A 11 -43.61 -6.46 53.25
C ILE A 11 -42.74 -7.19 52.23
N ARG A 12 -42.69 -8.53 52.27
CA ARG A 12 -41.95 -9.34 51.26
C ARG A 12 -42.46 -9.10 49.85
N PHE A 13 -43.78 -9.02 49.66
CA PHE A 13 -44.38 -8.77 48.35
C PHE A 13 -43.96 -7.39 47.81
N TYR A 14 -44.05 -6.33 48.62
CA TYR A 14 -43.60 -5.00 48.21
C TYR A 14 -42.09 -4.93 47.96
N MET A 15 -41.25 -5.57 48.78
CA MET A 15 -39.81 -5.64 48.54
C MET A 15 -39.48 -6.33 47.21
N LEU A 16 -40.14 -7.45 46.90
CA LEU A 16 -39.97 -8.14 45.62
C LEU A 16 -40.41 -7.25 44.45
N MET A 17 -41.50 -6.51 44.61
CA MET A 17 -41.98 -5.58 43.58
C MET A 17 -40.98 -4.45 43.32
N VAL A 18 -40.44 -3.85 44.38
CA VAL A 18 -39.42 -2.79 44.27
C VAL A 18 -38.14 -3.31 43.62
N LEU A 19 -37.69 -4.51 44.02
CA LEU A 19 -36.48 -5.12 43.47
C LEU A 19 -36.65 -5.47 41.98
N PHE A 20 -37.82 -5.97 41.60
CA PHE A 20 -38.17 -6.24 40.21
C PHE A 20 -38.26 -4.95 39.38
N ALA A 21 -38.87 -3.89 39.93
CA ALA A 21 -38.92 -2.59 39.28
C ALA A 21 -37.52 -1.98 39.08
N ALA A 22 -36.65 -2.07 40.09
CA ALA A 22 -35.26 -1.63 40.00
C ALA A 22 -34.49 -2.39 38.92
N LEU A 23 -34.65 -3.73 38.85
CA LEU A 23 -34.05 -4.56 37.80
C LEU A 23 -34.49 -4.11 36.40
N ILE A 24 -35.79 -3.88 36.20
CA ILE A 24 -36.31 -3.41 34.90
C ILE A 24 -35.73 -2.05 34.54
N ILE A 25 -35.66 -1.12 35.50
CA ILE A 25 -35.12 0.22 35.26
C ILE A 25 -33.64 0.12 34.85
N THR A 26 -32.83 -0.67 35.55
CA THR A 26 -31.41 -0.88 35.22
C THR A 26 -31.24 -1.45 33.81
N LEU A 27 -32.02 -2.49 33.47
CA LEU A 27 -31.98 -3.09 32.14
C LEU A 27 -32.42 -2.11 31.04
N MET A 28 -33.44 -1.28 31.31
CA MET A 28 -33.85 -0.23 30.37
C MET A 28 -32.78 0.84 30.18
N THR A 29 -32.13 1.29 31.27
CA THR A 29 -31.05 2.27 31.19
C THR A 29 -29.86 1.72 30.43
N ASP A 30 -29.46 0.47 30.67
CA ASP A 30 -28.35 -0.17 29.96
C ASP A 30 -28.65 -0.32 28.47
N TYR A 31 -29.86 -0.77 28.12
CA TYR A 31 -30.29 -0.89 26.74
C TYR A 31 -30.30 0.47 26.02
N PHE A 32 -30.84 1.51 26.67
CA PHE A 32 -30.88 2.86 26.12
C PHE A 32 -29.46 3.44 25.95
N PHE A 33 -28.61 3.29 26.97
CA PHE A 33 -27.24 3.79 26.95
C PHE A 33 -26.40 3.14 25.84
N SER A 34 -26.50 1.81 25.70
CA SER A 34 -25.81 1.05 24.66
C SER A 34 -26.23 1.50 23.25
N ASN A 35 -27.54 1.65 23.01
CA ASN A 35 -28.03 1.96 21.67
C ASN A 35 -27.96 3.45 21.31
N TYR A 36 -27.95 4.36 22.28
CA TYR A 36 -28.00 5.80 22.02
C TYR A 36 -26.64 6.50 22.19
N LEU A 37 -25.88 6.18 23.24
CA LEU A 37 -24.57 6.81 23.50
C LEU A 37 -23.42 6.05 22.85
N LEU A 38 -23.39 4.71 22.96
CA LEU A 38 -22.22 3.93 22.48
C LEU A 38 -22.26 3.62 20.99
N LYS A 39 -23.46 3.47 20.39
CA LYS A 39 -23.61 3.19 18.95
C LYS A 39 -22.93 4.23 18.03
N PRO A 40 -23.13 5.56 18.20
CA PRO A 40 -22.43 6.54 17.36
C PRO A 40 -20.91 6.51 17.56
N PHE A 41 -20.43 6.24 18.78
CA PHE A 41 -19.00 6.08 19.07
C PHE A 41 -18.37 4.92 18.30
N TYR A 42 -18.96 3.72 18.37
CA TYR A 42 -18.47 2.56 17.61
C TYR A 42 -18.57 2.77 16.10
N THR A 43 -19.59 3.52 15.63
CA THR A 43 -19.70 3.88 14.21
C THR A 43 -18.55 4.78 13.74
N ILE A 44 -18.12 5.74 14.57
CA ILE A 44 -16.95 6.58 14.28
C ILE A 44 -15.68 5.72 14.22
N ILE A 45 -15.45 4.85 15.20
CA ILE A 45 -14.25 3.98 15.23
C ILE A 45 -14.21 3.07 13.99
N ASP A 46 -15.30 2.36 13.72
CA ASP A 46 -15.32 1.36 12.67
C ASP A 46 -15.23 2.01 11.28
N LYS A 47 -16.04 3.05 11.03
CA LYS A 47 -16.10 3.68 9.70
C LYS A 47 -14.97 4.66 9.41
N LYS A 48 -14.42 5.34 10.42
CA LYS A 48 -13.45 6.43 10.22
C LYS A 48 -12.02 6.09 10.65
N ILE A 49 -11.83 5.11 11.52
CA ILE A 49 -10.49 4.76 12.05
C ILE A 49 -10.04 3.39 11.51
N ASN A 50 -10.84 2.34 11.66
CA ASN A 50 -10.42 0.98 11.31
C ASN A 50 -10.41 0.69 9.81
N LEU A 51 -11.25 1.37 9.03
CA LEU A 51 -11.40 1.11 7.59
C LEU A 51 -10.54 2.03 6.70
N VAL A 52 -9.81 3.00 7.28
CA VAL A 52 -9.06 3.99 6.51
C VAL A 52 -7.58 3.65 6.56
N ASN A 53 -7.14 2.85 5.58
CA ASN A 53 -5.71 2.58 5.36
C ASN A 53 -5.02 3.69 4.53
N ASP A 54 -5.80 4.53 3.84
CA ASP A 54 -5.30 5.59 2.97
C ASP A 54 -6.12 6.89 3.20
N PRO A 55 -5.49 8.02 3.59
CA PRO A 55 -6.14 9.31 3.74
C PRO A 55 -6.91 9.77 2.50
N ALA A 56 -6.53 9.32 1.29
CA ALA A 56 -7.20 9.69 0.05
C ALA A 56 -8.62 9.13 -0.08
N HIS A 57 -8.93 8.05 0.62
CA HIS A 57 -10.24 7.38 0.60
C HIS A 57 -11.05 7.64 1.87
N TYR A 58 -10.60 8.57 2.71
CA TYR A 58 -11.30 8.94 3.93
C TYR A 58 -12.63 9.64 3.63
N ASN A 59 -13.73 9.15 4.21
CA ASN A 59 -15.02 9.83 4.12
C ASN A 59 -15.11 10.99 5.13
N TYR A 60 -15.13 12.22 4.61
CA TYR A 60 -15.27 13.46 5.39
C TYR A 60 -16.70 13.81 5.79
N ASP A 61 -17.70 13.01 5.39
CA ASP A 61 -19.09 13.21 5.78
C ASP A 61 -19.24 13.13 7.29
N ASN A 62 -20.06 14.03 7.83
CA ASN A 62 -20.34 14.03 9.26
C ASN A 62 -21.27 12.88 9.62
N ILE A 63 -20.98 12.20 10.73
CA ILE A 63 -21.85 11.12 11.21
C ILE A 63 -23.07 11.76 11.90
N PRO A 64 -24.29 11.36 11.53
CA PRO A 64 -25.50 11.89 12.16
C PRO A 64 -25.52 11.49 13.63
N THR A 65 -25.35 12.45 14.52
CA THR A 65 -25.37 12.26 15.97
C THR A 65 -26.12 13.40 16.65
N SER A 66 -26.90 13.07 17.67
CA SER A 66 -27.67 14.02 18.48
C SER A 66 -26.86 14.64 19.62
N THR A 67 -25.68 14.10 19.93
CA THR A 67 -24.83 14.57 21.04
C THR A 67 -23.74 15.49 20.52
N ASP A 68 -23.58 16.67 21.13
CA ASP A 68 -22.59 17.66 20.70
C ASP A 68 -21.15 17.19 20.89
N ASP A 69 -20.85 16.43 21.94
CA ASP A 69 -19.52 15.84 22.18
C ASP A 69 -19.06 14.96 21.00
N PHE A 70 -19.96 14.16 20.43
CA PHE A 70 -19.65 13.34 19.26
C PHE A 70 -19.47 14.17 17.99
N LYS A 71 -20.16 15.31 17.85
CA LYS A 71 -19.90 16.24 16.73
C LYS A 71 -18.52 16.88 16.86
N ILE A 72 -18.13 17.28 18.07
CA ILE A 72 -16.80 17.85 18.33
C ILE A 72 -15.71 16.83 18.02
N LEU A 73 -15.89 15.58 18.46
CA LEU A 73 -14.98 14.48 18.16
C LEU A 73 -14.88 14.23 16.65
N ASP A 74 -16.02 14.13 15.95
CA ASP A 74 -16.06 13.87 14.52
C ASP A 74 -15.36 14.98 13.72
N ASN A 75 -15.63 16.25 14.06
CA ASN A 75 -14.95 17.40 13.47
C ASN A 75 -13.44 17.40 13.76
N SER A 76 -13.03 17.00 14.96
CA SER A 76 -11.62 16.91 15.34
C SER A 76 -10.90 15.84 14.54
N ILE A 77 -11.51 14.66 14.38
CA ILE A 77 -10.97 13.57 13.54
C ILE A 77 -10.89 14.03 12.08
N ASN A 78 -11.95 14.64 11.55
CA ASN A 78 -11.96 15.18 10.19
C ASN A 78 -10.84 16.21 9.98
N SER A 79 -10.59 17.10 10.94
CA SER A 79 -9.52 18.09 10.87
C SER A 79 -8.12 17.44 10.90
N LEU A 80 -7.91 16.47 11.79
CA LEU A 80 -6.67 15.69 11.85
C LEU A 80 -6.42 14.94 10.55
N MET A 81 -7.45 14.30 9.98
CA MET A 81 -7.36 13.60 8.70
C MET A 81 -7.04 14.53 7.54
N ARG A 82 -7.63 15.73 7.49
CA ARG A 82 -7.24 16.76 6.51
C ARG A 82 -5.77 17.13 6.65
N LYS A 83 -5.29 17.35 7.89
CA LYS A 83 -3.88 17.69 8.14
C LYS A 83 -2.95 16.56 7.70
N ILE A 84 -3.28 15.32 8.02
CA ILE A 84 -2.54 14.12 7.59
C ILE A 84 -2.51 14.04 6.06
N SER A 85 -3.66 14.17 5.41
CA SER A 85 -3.76 14.14 3.94
C SER A 85 -2.91 15.23 3.29
N THR A 86 -2.91 16.45 3.83
CA THR A 86 -2.07 17.55 3.32
C THR A 86 -0.58 17.25 3.51
N LEU A 87 -0.17 16.73 4.67
CA LEU A 87 1.23 16.37 4.93
C LEU A 87 1.71 15.27 3.97
N PHE A 88 0.90 14.23 3.77
CA PHE A 88 1.19 13.18 2.78
C PHE A 88 1.31 13.74 1.36
N ALA A 89 0.43 14.66 0.95
CA ALA A 89 0.51 15.28 -0.37
C ALA A 89 1.79 16.11 -0.55
N LEU A 90 2.19 16.88 0.48
CA LEU A 90 3.41 17.67 0.47
C LEU A 90 4.66 16.80 0.44
N GLU A 91 4.71 15.73 1.25
CA GLU A 91 5.80 14.76 1.24
C GLU A 91 5.96 14.13 -0.15
N LYS A 92 4.86 13.71 -0.77
CA LYS A 92 4.86 13.17 -2.14
C LYS A 92 5.39 14.17 -3.16
N GLN A 93 4.93 15.43 -3.11
CA GLN A 93 5.40 16.48 -4.01
C GLN A 93 6.89 16.79 -3.81
N PHE A 94 7.35 16.80 -2.56
CA PHE A 94 8.76 17.00 -2.23
C PHE A 94 9.64 15.89 -2.81
N ILE A 95 9.27 14.62 -2.62
CA ILE A 95 10.00 13.47 -3.19
C ILE A 95 10.06 13.56 -4.71
N ALA A 96 8.95 13.92 -5.37
CA ALA A 96 8.90 14.07 -6.82
C ALA A 96 9.88 15.16 -7.32
N ASN A 97 9.82 16.34 -6.70
CA ASN A 97 10.64 17.48 -7.09
C ASN A 97 12.13 17.21 -6.86
N VAL A 98 12.51 16.74 -5.67
CA VAL A 98 13.91 16.44 -5.34
C VAL A 98 14.48 15.40 -6.30
N SER A 99 13.71 14.36 -6.62
CA SER A 99 14.17 13.33 -7.53
C SER A 99 14.42 13.85 -8.96
N HIS A 100 13.55 14.72 -9.47
CA HIS A 100 13.76 15.39 -10.76
C HIS A 100 14.99 16.31 -10.74
N GLU A 101 15.17 17.07 -9.66
CA GLU A 101 16.32 17.95 -9.48
C GLU A 101 17.64 17.18 -9.31
N LEU A 102 17.62 15.95 -8.78
CA LEU A 102 18.80 15.07 -8.68
C LEU A 102 19.11 14.32 -9.99
N LEU A 103 18.10 13.97 -10.79
CA LEU A 103 18.32 13.30 -12.09
C LEU A 103 19.10 14.17 -13.08
N THR A 104 18.86 15.48 -13.05
CA THR A 104 19.54 16.45 -13.93
C THR A 104 21.07 16.46 -13.73
N PRO A 105 21.62 16.74 -12.53
CA PRO A 105 23.06 16.73 -12.31
C PRO A 105 23.68 15.34 -12.49
N ILE A 106 22.98 14.26 -12.15
CA ILE A 106 23.45 12.89 -12.42
C ILE A 106 23.63 12.67 -13.93
N SER A 107 22.69 13.13 -14.75
CA SER A 107 22.77 13.01 -16.21
C SER A 107 23.94 13.82 -16.76
N VAL A 108 24.13 15.06 -16.28
CA VAL A 108 25.29 15.89 -16.64
C VAL A 108 26.61 15.22 -16.29
N LEU A 109 26.72 14.63 -15.09
CA LEU A 109 27.93 13.91 -14.67
C LEU A 109 28.16 12.65 -15.51
N SER A 110 27.11 11.91 -15.84
CA SER A 110 27.20 10.71 -16.68
C SER A 110 27.75 11.07 -18.06
N THR A 111 27.17 12.09 -18.72
CA THR A 111 27.66 12.58 -20.02
C THR A 111 29.10 13.07 -19.96
N ARG A 112 29.50 13.75 -18.88
CA ARG A 112 30.90 14.18 -18.72
C ARG A 112 31.85 12.99 -18.63
N PHE A 113 31.50 11.97 -17.86
CA PHE A 113 32.32 10.75 -17.74
C PHE A 113 32.34 9.94 -19.05
N GLU A 114 31.22 9.82 -19.74
CA GLU A 114 31.16 9.22 -21.08
C GLU A 114 32.05 9.97 -22.08
N ASN A 115 32.04 11.31 -22.05
CA ASN A 115 32.93 12.12 -22.88
C ASN A 115 34.40 11.94 -22.51
N MET A 116 34.73 11.79 -21.22
CA MET A 116 36.08 11.47 -20.80
C MET A 116 36.52 10.13 -21.37
N LEU A 117 35.70 9.07 -21.28
CA LEU A 117 36.01 7.76 -21.87
C LEU A 117 36.22 7.81 -23.39
N ASN A 118 35.59 8.75 -24.09
CA ASN A 118 35.78 8.96 -25.53
C ASN A 118 37.06 9.77 -25.88
N THR A 119 37.85 10.19 -24.89
CA THR A 119 39.09 10.95 -25.13
C THR A 119 40.22 10.00 -25.53
N PRO A 120 40.96 10.27 -26.64
CA PRO A 120 42.08 9.43 -27.03
C PRO A 120 43.19 9.42 -25.97
N ASP A 121 43.93 8.31 -25.89
CA ASP A 121 45.10 8.11 -25.03
C ASP A 121 44.84 8.28 -23.52
N ILE A 122 43.64 7.94 -23.03
CA ILE A 122 43.39 7.85 -21.59
C ILE A 122 44.19 6.70 -20.98
N PRO A 123 44.91 6.92 -19.87
CA PRO A 123 45.54 5.84 -19.13
C PRO A 123 44.49 4.86 -18.55
N GLU A 124 44.75 3.57 -18.65
CA GLU A 124 43.87 2.48 -18.21
C GLU A 124 43.41 2.63 -16.74
N GLU A 125 44.27 3.17 -15.87
CA GLU A 125 43.90 3.44 -14.47
C GLU A 125 42.78 4.49 -14.34
N HIS A 126 42.80 5.52 -15.20
CA HIS A 126 41.76 6.55 -15.22
C HIS A 126 40.46 6.00 -15.84
N GLU A 127 40.57 5.20 -16.89
CA GLU A 127 39.44 4.52 -17.51
C GLU A 127 38.66 3.67 -16.50
N ASN A 128 39.37 2.83 -15.74
CA ASN A 128 38.80 2.00 -14.68
C ASN A 128 38.09 2.83 -13.60
N LYS A 129 38.67 3.96 -13.18
CA LYS A 129 38.05 4.88 -12.20
C LYS A 129 36.79 5.55 -12.76
N ILE A 130 36.78 5.90 -14.04
CA ILE A 130 35.62 6.50 -14.71
C ILE A 130 34.49 5.47 -14.83
N TYR A 131 34.79 4.22 -15.23
CA TYR A 131 33.80 3.13 -15.25
C TYR A 131 33.21 2.87 -13.86
N ALA A 132 34.03 2.84 -12.81
CA ALA A 132 33.55 2.70 -11.44
C ALA A 132 32.62 3.86 -11.02
N SER A 133 32.94 5.09 -11.46
CA SER A 133 32.13 6.29 -11.21
C SER A 133 30.80 6.24 -11.95
N LEU A 134 30.79 5.87 -13.23
CA LEU A 134 29.57 5.66 -14.03
C LEU A 134 28.68 4.56 -13.43
N LYS A 135 29.27 3.46 -12.98
CA LYS A 135 28.53 2.39 -12.27
C LYS A 135 27.84 2.92 -11.01
N THR A 136 28.50 3.81 -10.28
CA THR A 136 27.94 4.45 -9.08
C THR A 136 26.80 5.41 -9.44
N LEU A 137 26.98 6.25 -10.47
CA LEU A 137 25.91 7.15 -10.95
C LEU A 137 24.69 6.38 -11.45
N ASN A 138 24.89 5.30 -12.20
CA ASN A 138 23.80 4.42 -12.64
C ASN A 138 23.05 3.81 -11.46
N ARG A 139 23.77 3.39 -10.41
CA ARG A 139 23.14 2.91 -9.18
C ARG A 139 22.31 4.00 -8.49
N LEU A 140 22.81 5.23 -8.41
CA LEU A 140 22.03 6.36 -7.88
C LEU A 140 20.76 6.61 -8.71
N LYS A 141 20.88 6.61 -10.04
CA LYS A 141 19.75 6.79 -10.96
C LYS A 141 18.66 5.75 -10.73
N VAL A 142 19.03 4.48 -10.57
CA VAL A 142 18.09 3.39 -10.24
C VAL A 142 17.39 3.64 -8.91
N ILE A 143 18.12 4.06 -7.87
CA ILE A 143 17.54 4.35 -6.54
C ILE A 143 16.52 5.49 -6.63
N ILE A 144 16.88 6.60 -7.29
CA ILE A 144 16.01 7.77 -7.44
C ILE A 144 14.75 7.42 -8.25
N ASN A 145 14.91 6.69 -9.35
CA ASN A 145 13.77 6.24 -10.15
C ASN A 145 12.85 5.29 -9.38
N SER A 146 13.41 4.42 -8.53
CA SER A 146 12.63 3.54 -7.66
C SER A 146 11.84 4.35 -6.62
N LEU A 147 12.45 5.37 -6.01
CA LEU A 147 11.78 6.27 -5.07
C LEU A 147 10.64 7.06 -5.75
N LEU A 148 10.89 7.58 -6.96
CA LEU A 148 9.87 8.23 -7.78
C LEU A 148 8.71 7.30 -8.10
N LEU A 149 9.01 6.06 -8.45
CA LEU A 149 7.99 5.06 -8.77
C LEU A 149 7.08 4.81 -7.56
N ILE A 150 7.65 4.62 -6.37
CA ILE A 150 6.89 4.45 -5.13
C ILE A 150 5.96 5.65 -4.91
N SER A 151 6.51 6.87 -4.99
CA SER A 151 5.73 8.10 -4.83
C SER A 151 4.59 8.22 -5.85
N LYS A 152 4.81 7.82 -7.10
CA LYS A 152 3.77 7.83 -8.15
C LYS A 152 2.70 6.75 -7.94
N VAL A 153 3.10 5.55 -7.50
CA VAL A 153 2.17 4.44 -7.23
C VAL A 153 1.20 4.83 -6.11
N GLU A 154 1.70 5.46 -5.05
CA GLU A 154 0.88 5.96 -3.95
C GLU A 154 -0.04 7.15 -4.32
N ASN A 155 0.10 7.72 -5.51
CA ASN A 155 -0.70 8.87 -5.96
C ASN A 155 -1.93 8.44 -6.79
N ASN A 156 -2.14 7.13 -7.02
CA ASN A 156 -3.10 6.63 -8.01
C ASN A 156 -2.98 7.33 -9.38
N GLN A 157 -1.81 7.92 -9.70
CA GLN A 157 -1.59 8.65 -10.96
C GLN A 157 -1.50 7.73 -12.19
N TYR A 158 -1.59 6.43 -11.96
CA TYR A 158 -1.63 5.39 -12.98
C TYR A 158 -3.08 5.00 -13.32
N LEU A 159 -3.88 5.98 -13.73
CA LEU A 159 -5.26 5.77 -14.24
C LEU A 159 -5.29 5.19 -15.66
N LYS A 160 -4.13 5.02 -16.32
CA LYS A 160 -4.07 4.33 -17.60
C LYS A 160 -4.12 2.83 -17.37
N THR A 161 -5.31 2.30 -17.53
CA THR A 161 -5.58 0.88 -17.61
C THR A 161 -5.62 0.50 -19.09
N GLU A 162 -4.78 -0.44 -19.48
CA GLU A 162 -4.76 -1.03 -20.81
C GLU A 162 -4.81 -2.56 -20.71
N GLU A 163 -5.18 -3.23 -21.81
CA GLU A 163 -5.14 -4.69 -21.87
C GLU A 163 -3.69 -5.15 -22.00
N ILE A 164 -3.23 -5.95 -21.04
CA ILE A 164 -1.85 -6.44 -20.97
C ILE A 164 -1.85 -7.94 -21.22
N SER A 165 -1.02 -8.40 -22.17
CA SER A 165 -0.70 -9.82 -22.38
C SER A 165 0.53 -10.17 -21.54
N LEU A 166 0.35 -11.01 -20.51
CA LEU A 166 1.47 -11.47 -19.67
C LEU A 166 2.53 -12.22 -20.46
N LYS A 167 2.11 -13.05 -21.43
CA LYS A 167 3.05 -13.82 -22.23
C LYS A 167 3.91 -12.91 -23.09
N GLN A 168 3.31 -11.90 -23.72
CA GLN A 168 4.05 -10.93 -24.52
C GLN A 168 5.02 -10.13 -23.65
N GLU A 169 4.54 -9.58 -22.53
CA GLU A 169 5.39 -8.76 -21.64
C GLU A 169 6.60 -9.52 -21.10
N ILE A 170 6.43 -10.79 -20.72
CA ILE A 170 7.53 -11.64 -20.26
C ILE A 170 8.51 -11.97 -21.39
N THR A 171 8.01 -12.11 -22.62
CA THR A 171 8.85 -12.35 -23.80
C THR A 171 9.69 -11.12 -24.13
N ASP A 172 9.08 -9.93 -24.16
CA ASP A 172 9.77 -8.66 -24.41
C ASP A 172 10.90 -8.44 -23.38
N ILE A 173 10.62 -8.70 -22.09
CA ILE A 173 11.64 -8.59 -21.03
C ILE A 173 12.76 -9.64 -21.17
N TYR A 174 12.45 -10.84 -21.68
CA TYR A 174 13.46 -11.86 -21.93
C TYR A 174 14.42 -11.42 -23.05
N GLU A 175 13.89 -10.87 -24.15
CA GLU A 175 14.69 -10.35 -25.27
C GLU A 175 15.68 -9.27 -24.79
N ASP A 176 15.23 -8.36 -23.92
CA ASP A 176 16.07 -7.31 -23.32
C ASP A 176 17.19 -7.86 -22.39
N LEU A 177 17.04 -9.09 -21.89
CA LEU A 177 17.93 -9.70 -20.90
C LEU A 177 18.69 -10.92 -21.43
N GLU A 178 18.51 -11.29 -22.70
CA GLU A 178 19.03 -12.50 -23.31
C GLU A 178 20.56 -12.58 -23.17
N ASP A 179 21.27 -11.49 -23.48
CA ASP A 179 22.73 -11.42 -23.36
C ASP A 179 23.21 -11.78 -21.95
N ARG A 180 22.52 -11.25 -20.92
CA ARG A 180 22.90 -11.45 -19.51
C ARG A 180 22.57 -12.86 -19.01
N ILE A 181 21.54 -13.49 -19.57
CA ILE A 181 21.16 -14.88 -19.29
C ILE A 181 22.20 -15.81 -19.91
N SER A 182 22.60 -15.53 -21.15
CA SER A 182 23.62 -16.26 -21.91
C SER A 182 24.99 -16.18 -21.25
N ASP A 183 25.43 -14.98 -20.84
CA ASP A 183 26.70 -14.75 -20.13
C ASP A 183 26.84 -15.60 -18.87
N LYS A 184 25.73 -15.85 -18.17
CA LYS A 184 25.69 -16.69 -16.95
C LYS A 184 25.41 -18.18 -17.23
N ASN A 185 25.26 -18.58 -18.49
CA ASN A 185 24.83 -19.92 -18.90
C ASN A 185 23.57 -20.38 -18.16
N ILE A 186 22.58 -19.51 -18.00
CA ILE A 186 21.31 -19.84 -17.35
C ILE A 186 20.33 -20.37 -18.40
N ARG A 187 19.74 -21.54 -18.15
CA ARG A 187 18.66 -22.06 -19.00
C ARG A 187 17.35 -21.34 -18.68
N TYR A 188 16.67 -20.81 -19.69
CA TYR A 188 15.38 -20.17 -19.54
C TYR A 188 14.26 -21.06 -20.09
N ASP A 189 13.29 -21.41 -19.24
CA ASP A 189 12.12 -22.21 -19.62
C ASP A 189 10.83 -21.41 -19.33
N LEU A 190 10.12 -21.02 -20.39
CA LEU A 190 8.83 -20.32 -20.29
C LEU A 190 7.67 -21.31 -20.48
N SER A 191 7.06 -21.73 -19.36
CA SER A 191 5.97 -22.69 -19.32
C SER A 191 4.61 -22.01 -19.08
N ILE A 192 4.19 -21.17 -20.02
CA ILE A 192 2.89 -20.48 -20.01
C ILE A 192 2.01 -21.07 -21.13
N THR A 193 1.07 -21.95 -20.75
CA THR A 193 0.22 -22.69 -21.69
C THR A 193 -0.88 -21.82 -22.32
N GLN A 194 -1.33 -20.78 -21.63
CA GLN A 194 -2.34 -19.83 -22.13
C GLN A 194 -1.88 -18.40 -21.87
N ASP A 195 -2.20 -17.48 -22.77
CA ASP A 195 -1.91 -16.07 -22.54
C ASP A 195 -2.90 -15.48 -21.54
N PHE A 196 -2.37 -14.91 -20.45
CA PHE A 196 -3.17 -14.27 -19.41
C PHE A 196 -3.31 -12.80 -19.74
N LYS A 197 -4.52 -12.39 -20.14
CA LYS A 197 -4.85 -10.99 -20.41
C LYS A 197 -5.60 -10.37 -19.24
N PHE A 198 -5.19 -9.19 -18.82
CA PHE A 198 -5.89 -8.42 -17.79
C PHE A 198 -5.77 -6.92 -18.03
N LEU A 199 -6.68 -6.17 -17.43
CA LEU A 199 -6.68 -4.71 -17.45
C LEU A 199 -5.80 -4.19 -16.31
N GLY A 200 -4.75 -3.44 -16.64
CA GLY A 200 -3.84 -2.88 -15.63
C GLY A 200 -2.96 -1.79 -16.21
N ASN A 201 -2.02 -1.29 -15.40
CA ASN A 201 -1.01 -0.34 -15.87
C ASN A 201 0.20 -1.10 -16.42
N LYS A 202 0.40 -1.06 -17.76
CA LYS A 202 1.48 -1.83 -18.41
C LYS A 202 2.85 -1.47 -17.87
N ALA A 203 3.13 -0.18 -17.65
CA ALA A 203 4.43 0.27 -17.14
C ALA A 203 4.74 -0.28 -15.74
N LEU A 204 3.77 -0.31 -14.83
CA LEU A 204 3.95 -0.90 -13.50
C LEU A 204 4.19 -2.41 -13.55
N ILE A 205 3.43 -3.11 -14.40
CA ILE A 205 3.58 -4.56 -14.61
C ILE A 205 4.94 -4.88 -15.23
N HIS A 206 5.38 -4.11 -16.23
CA HIS A 206 6.71 -4.22 -16.81
C HIS A 206 7.78 -4.07 -15.74
N ILE A 207 7.71 -3.02 -14.91
CA ILE A 207 8.70 -2.78 -13.84
C ILE A 207 8.70 -3.92 -12.82
N LEU A 208 7.53 -4.44 -12.45
CA LEU A 208 7.41 -5.56 -11.52
C LEU A 208 8.09 -6.82 -12.09
N LEU A 209 7.69 -7.24 -13.29
CA LEU A 209 8.20 -8.43 -13.95
C LEU A 209 9.71 -8.31 -14.21
N ASN A 210 10.15 -7.16 -14.70
CA ASN A 210 11.56 -6.89 -14.98
C ASN A 210 12.40 -6.94 -13.70
N ASN A 211 11.91 -6.42 -12.57
CA ASN A 211 12.60 -6.55 -11.28
C ASN A 211 12.68 -8.00 -10.79
N LEU A 212 11.60 -8.78 -10.94
CA LEU A 212 11.59 -10.19 -10.55
C LEU A 212 12.56 -11.02 -11.38
N ILE A 213 12.54 -10.87 -12.70
CA ILE A 213 13.43 -11.58 -13.63
C ILE A 213 14.89 -11.15 -13.42
N ASN A 214 15.15 -9.86 -13.25
CA ASN A 214 16.50 -9.37 -12.93
C ASN A 214 17.02 -9.94 -11.61
N ASN A 215 16.18 -10.00 -10.58
CA ASN A 215 16.56 -10.60 -9.31
C ASN A 215 16.83 -12.10 -9.48
N ALA A 216 15.99 -12.82 -10.24
CA ALA A 216 16.22 -14.22 -10.55
C ALA A 216 17.59 -14.41 -11.22
N ILE A 217 17.94 -13.65 -12.26
CA ILE A 217 19.25 -13.72 -12.94
C ILE A 217 20.39 -13.34 -12.01
N LYS A 218 20.23 -12.27 -11.22
CA LYS A 218 21.29 -11.74 -10.35
C LYS A 218 21.68 -12.75 -9.26
N TYR A 219 20.69 -13.34 -8.58
CA TYR A 219 20.90 -14.26 -7.48
C TYR A 219 20.98 -15.73 -7.90
N ASN A 220 20.82 -16.04 -9.20
CA ASN A 220 21.00 -17.41 -9.68
C ASN A 220 22.47 -17.86 -9.65
N VAL A 221 22.64 -19.17 -9.49
CA VAL A 221 23.93 -19.85 -9.68
C VAL A 221 24.17 -20.07 -11.17
N ALA A 222 25.41 -19.91 -11.64
CA ALA A 222 25.77 -20.17 -13.03
C ALA A 222 25.49 -21.63 -13.41
N GLY A 223 24.97 -21.88 -14.62
CA GLY A 223 24.63 -23.23 -15.09
C GLY A 223 23.30 -23.81 -14.56
N SER A 224 22.48 -23.00 -13.89
CA SER A 224 21.14 -23.39 -13.40
C SER A 224 20.03 -22.97 -14.39
N PHE A 225 18.77 -23.05 -13.98
CA PHE A 225 17.62 -22.68 -14.81
C PHE A 225 16.71 -21.65 -14.12
N ILE A 226 15.99 -20.87 -14.93
CA ILE A 226 14.87 -20.02 -14.53
C ILE A 226 13.62 -20.59 -15.21
N ASN A 227 12.63 -20.97 -14.41
CA ASN A 227 11.35 -21.48 -14.90
C ASN A 227 10.23 -20.49 -14.56
N ILE A 228 9.52 -20.02 -15.57
CA ILE A 228 8.36 -19.14 -15.42
C ILE A 228 7.09 -19.94 -15.76
N THR A 229 6.20 -20.11 -14.78
CA THR A 229 4.95 -20.86 -14.92
C THR A 229 3.74 -19.97 -14.61
N GLY A 230 2.63 -20.20 -15.30
CA GLY A 230 1.36 -19.50 -15.05
C GLY A 230 0.21 -20.49 -14.87
N LYS A 231 -0.61 -20.30 -13.84
CA LYS A 231 -1.79 -21.13 -13.55
C LYS A 231 -3.02 -20.26 -13.28
N LEU A 232 -4.15 -20.58 -13.92
CA LEU A 232 -5.43 -19.92 -13.64
C LEU A 232 -5.95 -20.43 -12.30
N CYS A 233 -6.17 -19.53 -11.35
CA CYS A 233 -6.73 -19.85 -10.05
C CYS A 233 -8.20 -19.45 -10.04
N SER A 234 -9.12 -20.42 -10.01
CA SER A 234 -10.54 -20.16 -9.81
C SER A 234 -10.78 -19.90 -8.33
N ILE A 235 -11.03 -18.65 -7.95
CA ILE A 235 -11.48 -18.33 -6.58
C ILE A 235 -12.96 -18.67 -6.53
N ILE A 236 -13.30 -19.77 -5.85
CA ILE A 236 -14.69 -20.10 -5.51
C ILE A 236 -15.04 -19.22 -4.31
N THR A 237 -15.67 -18.07 -4.56
CA THR A 237 -16.32 -17.27 -3.51
C THR A 237 -17.65 -17.93 -3.15
N ASN A 238 -17.78 -18.41 -1.91
CA ASN A 238 -19.06 -18.74 -1.27
C ASN A 238 -19.76 -17.46 -0.79
#